data_AF-A0A1V2QZ05-F1
#
_entry.id   AF-A0A1V2QZ05-F1
#
_cell.length_a   1.000
_cell.length_b   1.000
_cell.length_c   1.000
_cell.angle_alpha   90.00
_cell.angle_beta   90.00
_cell.angle_gamma   90.00
#
_symmetry.space_group_name_H-M   'P 1'
#
loop_
_entity.id
_entity.type
_entity.pdbx_description
1 polymer ?
#
loop_
_entity_poly.entity_id
_entity_poly.type
_entity_poly.pdbx_seq_one_letter_code
_entity_poly.pdbx_strand_id
1 'polypeptide(L)'
;MNVDKYNALELLKETGSRFIYPLKMGGEINEDLFNGLLSVAEELTRVFKSDELVPKKILSELYLLSVGIDCENYHHKNDLLDSMSRKIMHCFNLIIAGESVDDIKPKGPRII
;
A
#
# COMPACT_ATOMS: atom_id res chain seq x y z
N MET A 1 -14.31 0.98 5.94
CA MET A 1 -13.95 -0.36 6.44
C MET A 1 -13.28 -0.16 7.80
N ASN A 2 -13.52 -1.02 8.80
CA ASN A 2 -12.91 -0.85 10.13
C ASN A 2 -11.61 -1.65 10.20
N VAL A 3 -10.47 -0.99 10.01
CA VAL A 3 -9.13 -1.59 10.12
C VAL A 3 -8.59 -1.30 11.51
N ASP A 4 -8.21 -2.33 12.23
CA ASP A 4 -7.56 -2.24 13.54
C ASP A 4 -6.33 -3.16 13.59
N LYS A 5 -5.56 -3.08 14.67
CA LYS A 5 -4.30 -3.84 14.81
C LYS A 5 -4.51 -5.36 14.79
N TYR A 6 -5.70 -5.86 15.15
CA TYR A 6 -6.00 -7.28 15.22
C TYR A 6 -6.34 -7.87 13.85
N ASN A 7 -7.05 -7.11 13.00
CA ASN A 7 -7.49 -7.57 11.68
C ASN A 7 -6.64 -7.06 10.51
N ALA A 8 -5.75 -6.08 10.75
CA ALA A 8 -4.92 -5.40 9.76
C ALA A 8 -4.24 -6.33 8.73
N LEU A 9 -3.59 -7.39 9.21
CA LEU A 9 -2.83 -8.31 8.34
C LEU A 9 -3.76 -9.14 7.46
N GLU A 10 -4.88 -9.59 8.00
CA GLU A 10 -5.83 -10.42 7.28
C GLU A 10 -6.54 -9.61 6.19
N LEU A 11 -7.00 -8.41 6.51
CA LEU A 11 -7.62 -7.50 5.53
C LEU A 11 -6.65 -7.11 4.41
N LEU A 12 -5.38 -6.83 4.74
CA LEU A 12 -4.38 -6.51 3.74
C LEU A 12 -4.14 -7.69 2.79
N LYS A 13 -4.04 -8.91 3.32
CA LYS A 13 -3.87 -10.13 2.52
C LYS A 13 -5.09 -10.42 1.65
N GLU A 14 -6.28 -10.26 2.19
CA GLU A 14 -7.52 -10.51 1.46
C GLU A 14 -7.65 -9.55 0.28
N THR A 15 -7.56 -8.25 0.55
CA THR A 15 -7.66 -7.21 -0.50
C THR A 15 -6.51 -7.28 -1.49
N GLY A 16 -5.29 -7.54 -1.00
CA GLY A 16 -4.10 -7.77 -1.82
C GLY A 16 -4.27 -8.96 -2.76
N SER A 17 -4.74 -10.10 -2.25
CA SER A 17 -4.97 -11.31 -3.07
C SER A 17 -6.05 -11.09 -4.11
N ARG A 18 -7.15 -10.39 -3.76
CA ARG A 18 -8.25 -10.08 -4.68
C ARG A 18 -7.79 -9.24 -5.86
N PHE A 19 -6.83 -8.33 -5.66
CA PHE A 19 -6.25 -7.52 -6.74
C PHE A 19 -5.13 -8.25 -7.51
N ILE A 20 -4.18 -8.85 -6.80
CA ILE A 20 -2.98 -9.45 -7.42
C ILE A 20 -3.32 -10.70 -8.23
N TYR A 21 -4.27 -11.52 -7.79
CA TYR A 21 -4.55 -12.79 -8.45
C TYR A 21 -5.06 -12.62 -9.89
N PRO A 22 -6.10 -11.80 -10.18
CA PRO A 22 -6.52 -11.51 -11.56
C PRO A 22 -5.42 -10.84 -12.39
N LEU A 23 -4.66 -9.93 -11.79
CA LEU A 23 -3.53 -9.28 -12.46
C LEU A 23 -2.49 -10.30 -12.94
N LYS A 24 -2.05 -11.21 -12.06
CA LYS A 24 -1.06 -12.24 -12.40
C LYS A 24 -1.57 -13.28 -13.40
N MET A 25 -2.82 -13.71 -13.25
CA MET A 25 -3.36 -14.83 -14.02
C MET A 25 -3.89 -14.43 -15.39
N GLY A 26 -4.42 -13.20 -15.51
CA GLY A 26 -5.10 -12.73 -16.72
C GLY A 26 -4.68 -11.35 -17.19
N GLY A 27 -3.78 -10.66 -16.49
CA GLY A 27 -3.39 -9.30 -16.81
C GLY A 27 -4.50 -8.27 -16.57
N GLU A 28 -5.51 -8.60 -15.76
CA GLU A 28 -6.64 -7.72 -15.49
C GLU A 28 -6.22 -6.59 -14.55
N ILE A 29 -6.23 -5.36 -15.05
CA ILE A 29 -5.98 -4.16 -14.27
C ILE A 29 -7.31 -3.61 -13.79
N ASN A 30 -7.65 -3.88 -12.53
CA ASN A 30 -8.92 -3.47 -11.93
C ASN A 30 -8.70 -2.37 -10.88
N GLU A 31 -9.03 -1.14 -11.25
CA GLU A 31 -8.83 0.04 -10.40
C GLU A 31 -9.68 0.00 -9.13
N ASP A 32 -10.88 -0.55 -9.18
CA ASP A 32 -11.77 -0.62 -8.01
C ASP A 32 -11.20 -1.56 -6.95
N LEU A 33 -10.71 -2.73 -7.37
CA LEU A 33 -10.02 -3.67 -6.48
C LEU A 33 -8.74 -3.06 -5.91
N PHE A 34 -7.98 -2.33 -6.74
CA PHE A 34 -6.80 -1.61 -6.28
C PHE A 34 -7.15 -0.52 -5.26
N ASN A 35 -8.17 0.29 -5.51
CA ASN A 35 -8.59 1.35 -4.60
C ASN A 35 -9.05 0.79 -3.24
N GLY A 36 -9.68 -0.39 -3.25
CA GLY A 36 -9.96 -1.15 -2.03
C GLY A 36 -8.69 -1.53 -1.26
N LEU A 37 -7.70 -2.12 -1.93
CA LEU A 37 -6.39 -2.43 -1.35
C LEU A 37 -5.67 -1.17 -0.82
N LEU A 38 -5.65 -0.11 -1.62
CA LEU A 38 -5.00 1.15 -1.25
C LEU A 38 -5.65 1.73 0.01
N SER A 39 -6.98 1.72 0.10
CA SER A 39 -7.69 2.19 1.29
C SER A 39 -7.25 1.44 2.55
N VAL A 40 -7.03 0.11 2.45
CA VAL A 40 -6.47 -0.66 3.57
C VAL A 40 -5.07 -0.19 3.92
N ALA A 41 -4.20 -0.06 2.92
CA ALA A 41 -2.81 0.35 3.11
C ALA A 41 -2.71 1.74 3.75
N GLU A 42 -3.56 2.69 3.35
CA GLU A 42 -3.65 4.02 3.93
C GLU A 42 -4.13 3.97 5.39
N GLU A 43 -5.16 3.18 5.70
CA GLU A 43 -5.62 2.97 7.08
C GLU A 43 -4.51 2.37 7.97
N LEU A 44 -3.68 1.47 7.44
CA LEU A 44 -2.53 0.94 8.18
C LEU A 44 -1.55 2.07 8.57
N THR A 45 -1.34 3.07 7.71
CA THR A 45 -0.51 4.23 8.06
C THR A 45 -1.09 5.02 9.24
N ARG A 46 -2.42 5.07 9.38
CA ARG A 46 -3.10 5.72 10.50
C ARG A 46 -3.01 4.89 11.77
N VAL A 47 -3.27 3.58 11.66
CA VAL A 47 -3.29 2.63 12.77
C VAL A 47 -1.93 2.47 13.44
N PHE A 48 -0.85 2.46 12.63
CA PHE A 48 0.53 2.30 13.11
C PHE A 48 1.26 3.65 13.27
N LYS A 49 0.56 4.77 13.16
CA LYS A 49 1.16 6.09 13.38
C LYS A 49 1.73 6.18 14.78
N SER A 50 2.97 6.64 14.89
CA SER A 50 3.68 6.79 16.17
C SER A 50 3.88 5.50 16.99
N ASP A 51 3.58 4.33 16.44
CA ASP A 51 3.92 3.06 17.08
C ASP A 51 5.43 2.83 17.00
N GLU A 52 6.08 2.57 18.14
CA GLU A 52 7.51 2.23 18.17
C GLU A 52 7.82 0.87 17.53
N LEU A 53 6.85 -0.05 17.55
CA LEU A 53 7.01 -1.43 17.08
C LEU A 53 5.90 -1.79 16.10
N VAL A 54 6.26 -1.88 14.81
CA VAL A 54 5.35 -2.34 13.76
C VAL A 54 5.55 -3.84 13.50
N PRO A 55 4.47 -4.65 13.38
CA PRO A 55 4.60 -6.05 13.02
C PRO A 55 5.28 -6.24 11.66
N LYS A 56 6.45 -6.92 11.64
CA LYS A 56 7.22 -7.21 10.42
C LYS A 56 6.37 -7.82 9.29
N LYS A 57 5.36 -8.63 9.64
CA LYS A 57 4.47 -9.27 8.65
C LYS A 57 3.65 -8.25 7.85
N ILE A 58 3.20 -7.16 8.46
CA ILE A 58 2.47 -6.08 7.77
C ILE A 58 3.38 -5.40 6.75
N LEU A 59 4.58 -5.01 7.19
CA LEU A 59 5.58 -4.37 6.33
C LEU A 59 5.99 -5.29 5.16
N SER A 60 6.19 -6.58 5.44
CA SER A 60 6.54 -7.57 4.42
C SER A 60 5.42 -7.70 3.38
N GLU A 61 4.16 -7.73 3.81
CA GLU A 61 3.01 -7.85 2.90
C GLU A 61 2.88 -6.62 2.00
N LEU A 62 2.95 -5.40 2.55
CA LEU A 62 2.93 -4.16 1.76
C LEU A 62 4.07 -4.12 0.73
N TYR A 63 5.27 -4.50 1.15
CA TYR A 63 6.44 -4.55 0.26
C TYR A 63 6.23 -5.55 -0.88
N LEU A 64 5.78 -6.77 -0.56
CA LEU A 64 5.53 -7.82 -1.55
C LEU A 64 4.41 -7.44 -2.52
N LEU A 65 3.36 -6.76 -2.05
CA LEU A 65 2.30 -6.25 -2.91
C LEU A 65 2.84 -5.22 -3.90
N SER A 66 3.59 -4.21 -3.43
CA SER A 66 4.19 -3.21 -4.32
C SER A 66 5.13 -3.84 -5.35
N VAL A 67 6.09 -4.66 -4.90
CA VAL A 67 7.03 -5.33 -5.81
C VAL A 67 6.31 -6.28 -6.78
N GLY A 68 5.25 -6.95 -6.30
CA GLY A 68 4.42 -7.81 -7.13
C GLY A 68 3.78 -7.05 -8.28
N ILE A 69 3.21 -5.87 -8.00
CA ILE A 69 2.61 -4.98 -9.02
C ILE A 69 3.66 -4.49 -10.01
N ASP A 70 4.82 -4.06 -9.50
CA ASP A 70 5.93 -3.57 -10.32
C ASP A 70 6.47 -4.65 -11.27
N CYS A 71 6.59 -5.89 -10.77
CA CYS A 71 6.99 -7.03 -11.59
C CYS A 71 6.02 -7.31 -12.72
N GLU A 72 4.70 -7.27 -12.47
CA GLU A 72 3.71 -7.41 -13.55
C GLU A 72 3.80 -6.25 -14.54
N ASN A 73 4.06 -5.03 -14.05
CA ASN A 73 4.20 -3.87 -14.91
C ASN A 73 5.37 -3.96 -15.89
N TYR A 74 6.43 -4.69 -15.56
CA TYR A 74 7.53 -4.96 -16.50
C TYR A 74 7.05 -5.57 -17.82
N HIS A 75 5.98 -6.38 -17.77
CA HIS A 75 5.37 -7.00 -18.94
C HIS A 75 4.30 -6.09 -19.57
N HIS A 76 3.46 -5.48 -18.74
CA HIS A 76 2.34 -4.66 -19.21
C HIS A 76 2.74 -3.28 -19.74
N LYS A 77 3.85 -2.71 -19.25
CA LYS A 77 4.35 -1.37 -19.58
C LYS A 77 3.24 -0.31 -19.46
N ASN A 78 2.57 -0.31 -18.32
CA ASN A 78 1.38 0.48 -18.05
C ASN A 78 1.62 1.48 -16.91
N ASP A 79 1.46 2.78 -17.21
CA ASP A 79 1.69 3.88 -16.25
C ASP A 79 0.76 3.81 -15.02
N LEU A 80 -0.42 3.20 -15.15
CA LEU A 80 -1.34 2.99 -14.04
C LEU A 80 -0.76 1.98 -13.05
N LEU A 81 -0.21 0.85 -13.50
CA LEU A 81 0.43 -0.13 -12.62
C LEU A 81 1.68 0.43 -11.93
N ASP A 82 2.45 1.24 -12.65
CA ASP A 82 3.58 1.99 -12.09
C ASP A 82 3.12 2.92 -10.94
N SER A 83 2.05 3.68 -11.17
CA SER A 83 1.39 4.52 -10.16
C SER A 83 0.87 3.70 -8.98
N MET A 84 0.21 2.57 -9.24
CA MET A 84 -0.35 1.68 -8.22
C MET A 84 0.75 1.12 -7.30
N SER A 85 1.84 0.60 -7.87
CA SER A 85 2.98 0.11 -7.10
C SER A 85 3.56 1.20 -6.19
N ARG A 86 3.79 2.40 -6.74
CA ARG A 86 4.32 3.54 -5.98
C ARG A 86 3.44 3.94 -4.81
N LYS A 87 2.11 3.91 -4.96
CA LYS A 87 1.18 4.25 -3.87
C LYS A 87 1.26 3.26 -2.71
N ILE A 88 1.37 1.96 -2.99
CA ILE A 88 1.55 0.95 -1.94
C ILE A 88 2.90 1.10 -1.25
N MET A 89 3.98 1.28 -2.02
CA MET A 89 5.32 1.55 -1.46
C MET A 89 5.35 2.83 -0.62
N HIS A 90 4.58 3.86 -1.01
CA HIS A 90 4.46 5.07 -0.21
C HIS A 90 3.87 4.79 1.17
N CYS A 91 2.80 3.98 1.26
CA CYS A 91 2.20 3.58 2.52
C CYS A 91 3.19 2.79 3.41
N PHE A 92 3.96 1.87 2.82
CA PHE A 92 5.05 1.17 3.51
C PHE A 92 6.06 2.15 4.12
N ASN A 93 6.51 3.14 3.35
CA ASN A 93 7.49 4.12 3.81
C ASN A 93 6.94 5.02 4.93
N LEU A 94 5.65 5.42 4.84
CA LEU A 94 4.99 6.20 5.88
C LEU A 94 4.95 5.43 7.21
N ILE A 95 4.57 4.16 7.18
CA ILE A 95 4.53 3.32 8.40
C ILE A 95 5.92 3.22 9.03
N ILE A 96 6.97 3.03 8.24
CA ILE A 96 8.36 3.00 8.76
C ILE A 96 8.76 4.34 9.36
N ALA A 97 8.31 5.45 8.78
CA ALA A 97 8.56 6.78 9.29
C ALA A 97 7.70 7.14 10.52
N GLY A 98 6.76 6.27 10.92
CA GLY A 98 5.77 6.57 11.95
C GLY A 98 4.79 7.68 11.54
N GLU A 99 4.65 7.93 10.23
CA GLU A 99 3.78 8.94 9.61
C GLU A 99 2.47 8.29 9.09
N SER A 100 1.43 9.09 8.90
CA SER A 100 0.22 8.70 8.16
C SER A 100 0.05 9.50 6.86
N VAL A 101 -0.82 9.00 5.97
CA VAL A 101 -1.20 9.73 4.75
C VAL A 101 -1.88 11.08 5.01
N ASP A 102 -2.39 11.28 6.22
CA ASP A 102 -3.03 12.53 6.64
C ASP A 102 -2.02 13.56 7.17
N ASP A 103 -0.75 13.18 7.31
CA ASP A 103 0.27 14.09 7.82
C ASP A 103 0.55 15.22 6.82
N ILE A 104 0.41 16.45 7.30
CA ILE A 104 0.64 17.65 6.49
C ILE A 104 2.13 17.73 6.18
N LYS A 105 2.52 17.33 4.96
CA LYS A 105 3.87 17.60 4.44
C LYS A 105 3.95 19.09 4.08
N PRO A 106 4.84 19.88 4.69
CA PRO A 106 4.97 21.29 4.36
C PRO A 106 5.34 21.43 2.89
N LYS A 107 4.47 22.09 2.11
CA LYS A 107 4.63 22.30 0.66
C LYS A 107 5.55 23.48 0.29
N GLY A 108 6.18 24.11 1.29
CA GLY A 108 7.04 25.29 1.11
C GLY A 108 8.49 25.03 1.50
N PRO A 109 9.44 25.86 1.02
CA PRO A 109 10.82 25.78 1.47
C PRO A 109 10.88 26.01 2.98
N ARG A 110 11.59 25.13 3.71
CA ARG A 110 11.77 25.22 5.17
C ARG A 110 12.72 26.34 5.61
N ILE A 111 13.47 26.91 4.68
CA ILE A 111 14.40 28.01 4.89
C ILE A 111 14.25 28.96 3.69
N ILE A 112 14.09 30.25 3.99
CA ILE A 112 14.03 31.38 3.04
C ILE A 112 15.37 32.11 3.12
#